data_AF-A0AAE4Z032-F1
#
_entry.id   AF-A0AAE4Z032-F1
#
_cell.length_a   1.000
_cell.length_b   1.000
_cell.length_c   1.000
_cell.angle_alpha   90.00
_cell.angle_beta   90.00
_cell.angle_gamma   90.00
#
_symmetry.space_group_name_H-M   'P 1'
#
loop_
_entity.id
_entity.type
_entity.pdbx_description
1 polymer ?
#
loop_
_entity_poly.entity_id
_entity_poly.type
_entity_poly.pdbx_seq_one_letter_code
_entity_poly.pdbx_strand_id
1 'polypeptide(L)'
;MPVMSSAQSNQQKPILVFLGKGAAFDIVSKLTENGYVAAAVSSVPELFDALRSDRYFLAVTMRSDIDMVRNIQPIPVINLEVFFHTAQSTAKSVRSSKEFDSDAFLRRVAALTESRTGRIAAVQRAPAANETVTAGTAKASRWRAATSLLLSRRATSSAERAD
;
A
#
# COMPACT_ATOMS: atom_id res chain seq x y z
N MET A 1 -24.46 -36.13 17.22
CA MET A 1 -23.02 -35.84 17.05
C MET A 1 -22.91 -34.62 16.15
N PRO A 2 -22.43 -33.46 16.65
CA PRO A 2 -22.44 -32.22 15.89
C PRO A 2 -21.28 -32.20 14.88
N VAL A 3 -21.59 -31.74 13.67
CA VAL A 3 -20.64 -31.51 12.58
C VAL A 3 -19.71 -30.36 12.98
N MET A 4 -18.41 -30.64 13.09
CA MET A 4 -17.40 -29.61 13.30
C MET A 4 -17.38 -28.69 12.08
N SER A 5 -17.67 -27.42 12.31
CA SER A 5 -17.53 -26.34 11.34
C SER A 5 -16.19 -26.45 10.62
N SER A 6 -16.26 -26.48 9.30
CA SER A 6 -15.11 -26.29 8.43
C SER A 6 -14.39 -25.01 8.84
N ALA A 7 -13.21 -25.16 9.43
CA ALA A 7 -12.29 -24.06 9.64
C ALA A 7 -12.10 -23.40 8.28
N GLN A 8 -12.66 -22.19 8.11
CA GLN A 8 -12.29 -21.31 7.01
C GLN A 8 -10.78 -21.13 7.15
N SER A 9 -10.01 -21.85 6.34
CA SER A 9 -8.59 -21.58 6.20
C SER A 9 -8.51 -20.15 5.69
N ASN A 10 -8.30 -19.22 6.61
CA ASN A 10 -8.08 -17.82 6.31
C ASN A 10 -6.69 -17.79 5.66
N GLN A 11 -6.62 -18.17 4.38
CA GLN A 11 -5.41 -18.24 3.59
C GLN A 11 -4.85 -16.82 3.55
N GLN A 12 -3.92 -16.52 4.44
CA GLN A 12 -3.31 -15.22 4.53
C GLN A 12 -2.60 -14.97 3.19
N LYS A 13 -3.12 -14.01 2.42
CA LYS A 13 -2.50 -13.59 1.15
C LYS A 13 -1.00 -13.35 1.41
N PRO A 14 -0.08 -13.81 0.57
CA PRO A 14 1.34 -13.60 0.79
C PRO A 14 1.75 -12.12 0.73
N ILE A 15 2.83 -11.78 1.44
CA ILE A 15 3.57 -10.52 1.29
C ILE A 15 4.55 -10.68 0.13
N LEU A 16 4.56 -9.74 -0.79
CA LEU A 16 5.54 -9.71 -1.87
C LEU A 16 6.80 -8.97 -1.42
N VAL A 17 7.98 -9.56 -1.64
CA VAL A 17 9.27 -8.93 -1.36
C VAL A 17 10.00 -8.74 -2.68
N PHE A 18 10.15 -7.49 -3.11
CA PHE A 18 10.88 -7.13 -4.33
C PHE A 18 12.19 -6.42 -4.00
N LEU A 19 13.29 -7.19 -4.04
CA LEU A 19 14.64 -6.75 -3.69
C LEU A 19 15.66 -7.56 -4.50
N GLY A 20 16.95 -7.18 -4.42
CA GLY A 20 18.03 -8.03 -4.92
C GLY A 20 18.01 -9.41 -4.26
N LYS A 21 18.37 -10.47 -5.00
CA LYS A 21 18.14 -11.88 -4.64
C LYS A 21 18.54 -12.26 -3.20
N GLY A 22 19.70 -11.79 -2.72
CA GLY A 22 20.16 -12.05 -1.35
C GLY A 22 19.25 -11.40 -0.30
N ALA A 23 19.08 -10.08 -0.39
CA ALA A 23 18.23 -9.33 0.53
C ALA A 23 16.76 -9.78 0.50
N ALA A 24 16.25 -10.18 -0.68
CA ALA A 24 14.90 -10.72 -0.80
C ALA A 24 14.73 -12.00 0.04
N PHE A 25 15.72 -12.90 0.00
CA PHE A 25 15.70 -14.13 0.77
C PHE A 25 15.79 -13.86 2.28
N ASP A 26 16.66 -12.96 2.71
CA ASP A 26 16.82 -12.60 4.12
C ASP A 26 15.51 -12.07 4.72
N ILE A 27 14.83 -11.17 3.99
CA ILE A 27 13.55 -10.60 4.41
C ILE A 27 12.44 -11.65 4.39
N VAL A 28 12.40 -12.54 3.39
CA VAL A 28 11.42 -13.64 3.36
C VAL A 28 11.63 -14.61 4.54
N SER A 29 12.89 -14.96 4.87
CA SER A 29 13.20 -15.79 6.04
C SER A 29 12.67 -15.14 7.31
N LYS A 30 13.00 -13.85 7.50
CA LYS A 30 12.54 -13.07 8.65
C LYS A 30 11.03 -13.03 8.78
N LEU A 31 10.31 -12.83 7.67
CA LEU A 31 8.84 -12.83 7.65
C LEU A 31 8.28 -14.22 8.00
N THR A 32 8.85 -15.27 7.44
CA THR A 32 8.42 -16.66 7.63
C THR A 32 8.65 -17.12 9.07
N GLU A 33 9.79 -16.80 9.66
CA GLU A 33 10.13 -17.04 11.07
C GLU A 33 9.12 -16.39 12.03
N ASN A 34 8.46 -15.31 11.59
CA ASN A 34 7.46 -14.57 12.36
C ASN A 34 6.02 -14.89 11.95
N GLY A 35 5.80 -16.00 11.22
CA GLY A 35 4.46 -16.51 10.89
C GLY A 35 3.78 -15.85 9.68
N TYR A 36 4.49 -15.03 8.91
CA TYR A 36 3.95 -14.44 7.69
C TYR A 36 4.28 -15.30 6.47
N VAL A 37 3.31 -15.47 5.57
CA VAL A 37 3.55 -16.03 4.24
C VAL A 37 4.15 -14.95 3.35
N ALA A 38 5.32 -15.19 2.77
CA ALA A 38 6.00 -14.23 1.90
C ALA A 38 6.57 -14.90 0.64
N ALA A 39 6.70 -14.12 -0.43
CA ALA A 39 7.31 -14.54 -1.68
C ALA A 39 8.36 -13.53 -2.14
N ALA A 40 9.53 -14.00 -2.54
CA ALA A 40 10.61 -13.19 -3.09
C ALA A 40 10.48 -13.09 -4.62
N VAL A 41 10.67 -11.88 -5.14
CA VAL A 41 10.90 -11.59 -6.55
C VAL A 41 12.12 -10.70 -6.67
N SER A 42 12.95 -10.92 -7.69
CA SER A 42 14.25 -10.26 -7.81
C SER A 42 14.49 -9.57 -9.15
N SER A 43 13.55 -9.72 -10.09
CA SER A 43 13.59 -9.05 -11.38
C SER A 43 12.27 -8.33 -11.68
N VAL A 44 12.35 -7.32 -12.56
CA VAL A 44 11.17 -6.55 -12.98
C VAL A 44 10.13 -7.44 -13.68
N PRO A 45 10.49 -8.37 -14.60
CA PRO A 45 9.52 -9.30 -15.17
C PRO A 45 8.79 -10.15 -14.12
N GLU A 46 9.53 -10.72 -13.15
CA GLU A 46 8.92 -11.47 -12.04
C GLU A 46 7.95 -10.63 -11.22
N LEU A 47 8.31 -9.36 -10.96
CA LEU A 47 7.45 -8.42 -10.25
C LEU A 47 6.13 -8.19 -10.99
N PHE A 48 6.19 -7.96 -12.31
CA PHE A 48 5.01 -7.76 -13.13
C PHE A 48 4.09 -8.97 -13.12
N ASP A 49 4.65 -10.17 -13.27
CA ASP A 49 3.89 -11.42 -13.26
C ASP A 49 3.26 -11.68 -11.88
N ALA A 50 4.02 -11.44 -10.82
CA ALA A 50 3.55 -11.58 -9.45
C ALA A 50 2.39 -10.63 -9.14
N LEU A 51 2.53 -9.34 -9.39
CA LEU A 51 1.50 -8.34 -9.04
C LEU A 51 0.20 -8.51 -9.86
N ARG A 52 0.29 -8.98 -11.11
CA ARG A 52 -0.89 -9.26 -11.93
C ARG A 52 -1.73 -10.44 -11.44
N SER A 53 -1.17 -11.31 -10.60
CA SER A 53 -1.89 -12.45 -10.03
C SER A 53 -2.92 -12.06 -8.95
N ASP A 54 -2.93 -10.80 -8.48
CA ASP A 54 -3.76 -10.28 -7.38
C ASP A 54 -3.70 -11.11 -6.07
N ARG A 55 -2.66 -11.93 -5.91
CA ARG A 55 -2.48 -12.78 -4.72
C ARG A 55 -1.82 -12.06 -3.55
N TYR A 56 -1.19 -10.92 -3.80
CA TYR A 56 -0.44 -10.17 -2.79
C TYR A 56 -1.28 -9.01 -2.25
N PHE A 57 -1.12 -8.71 -0.96
CA PHE A 57 -1.86 -7.61 -0.31
C PHE A 57 -0.96 -6.49 0.20
N LEU A 58 0.35 -6.73 0.21
CA LEU A 58 1.39 -5.86 0.73
C LEU A 58 2.67 -6.17 -0.03
N ALA A 59 3.42 -5.14 -0.38
CA ALA A 59 4.75 -5.27 -0.94
C ALA A 59 5.82 -4.65 -0.02
N VAL A 60 7.01 -5.25 -0.01
CA VAL A 60 8.22 -4.74 0.62
C VAL A 60 9.25 -4.50 -0.47
N THR A 61 9.80 -3.29 -0.56
CA THR A 61 10.77 -2.93 -1.60
C THR A 61 11.64 -1.73 -1.19
N MET A 62 12.59 -1.33 -2.02
CA MET A 62 13.40 -0.11 -1.84
C MET A 62 12.65 1.13 -2.33
N ARG A 63 13.07 2.32 -1.88
CA ARG A 63 12.43 3.58 -2.27
C ARG A 63 12.33 3.79 -3.79
N SER A 64 13.38 3.39 -4.52
CA SER A 64 13.47 3.49 -5.98
C SER A 64 12.31 2.82 -6.71
N ASP A 65 11.77 1.74 -6.14
CA ASP A 65 10.87 0.83 -6.82
C ASP A 65 9.41 0.97 -6.39
N ILE A 66 9.13 1.86 -5.44
CA ILE A 66 7.78 2.07 -4.89
C ILE A 66 6.78 2.45 -5.98
N ASP A 67 7.15 3.41 -6.83
CA ASP A 67 6.25 3.89 -7.88
C ASP A 67 5.98 2.79 -8.90
N MET A 68 6.98 1.97 -9.23
CA MET A 68 6.81 0.82 -10.12
C MET A 68 5.80 -0.18 -9.55
N VAL A 69 5.94 -0.58 -8.27
CA VAL A 69 4.99 -1.50 -7.62
C VAL A 69 3.56 -0.92 -7.66
N ARG A 70 3.40 0.34 -7.26
CA ARG A 70 2.08 1.00 -7.15
C ARG A 70 1.42 1.23 -8.51
N ASN A 71 2.21 1.45 -9.55
CA ASN A 71 1.71 1.61 -10.92
C ASN A 71 1.20 0.29 -11.52
N ILE A 72 1.73 -0.86 -11.07
CA ILE A 72 1.27 -2.18 -11.51
C ILE A 72 0.03 -2.61 -10.72
N GLN A 73 0.08 -2.50 -9.39
CA GLN A 73 -1.04 -2.86 -8.52
C GLN A 73 -1.10 -1.86 -7.34
N PRO A 74 -2.25 -1.21 -7.08
CA PRO A 74 -2.38 -0.20 -6.04
C PRO A 74 -2.49 -0.83 -4.63
N ILE A 75 -1.46 -1.56 -4.20
CA ILE A 75 -1.35 -2.16 -2.88
C ILE A 75 -0.47 -1.33 -1.94
N PRO A 76 -0.64 -1.48 -0.61
CA PRO A 76 0.29 -0.94 0.36
C PRO A 76 1.73 -1.38 0.07
N VAL A 77 2.68 -0.45 0.25
CA VAL A 77 4.12 -0.69 0.04
C VAL A 77 4.89 -0.23 1.26
N ILE A 78 5.80 -1.08 1.75
CA ILE A 78 6.78 -0.78 2.79
C ILE A 78 8.12 -0.47 2.11
N ASN A 79 8.67 0.72 2.38
CA ASN A 79 10.05 1.04 2.06
C ASN A 79 10.97 0.37 3.08
N LEU A 80 11.83 -0.55 2.66
CA LEU A 80 12.73 -1.25 3.57
C LEU A 80 13.82 -0.30 4.14
N GLU A 81 14.20 0.74 3.40
CA GLU A 81 15.31 1.64 3.77
C GLU A 81 15.08 2.39 5.08
N VAL A 82 13.81 2.60 5.46
CA VAL A 82 13.45 3.35 6.67
C VAL A 82 13.73 2.59 7.96
N PHE A 83 13.97 1.28 7.87
CA PHE A 83 14.30 0.44 9.02
C PHE A 83 15.79 0.29 9.24
N PHE A 84 16.60 0.96 8.42
CA PHE A 84 18.03 0.90 8.59
C PHE A 84 18.57 2.19 9.22
N HIS A 85 19.32 2.04 10.29
CA HIS A 85 19.85 3.14 11.10
C HIS A 85 21.37 3.07 11.13
N THR A 86 22.03 4.22 11.26
CA THR A 86 23.47 4.24 11.52
C THR A 86 23.73 3.88 12.97
N ALA A 87 24.39 2.75 13.24
CA ALA A 87 24.87 2.45 14.58
C ALA A 87 26.04 3.40 14.90
N GLN A 88 25.89 4.24 15.92
CA GLN A 88 27.01 5.04 16.41
C GLN A 88 27.97 4.12 17.17
N SER A 89 29.10 3.80 16.56
CA SER A 89 30.18 3.09 17.23
C SER A 89 30.77 4.01 18.31
N THR A 90 30.65 3.61 19.58
CA THR A 90 31.24 4.33 20.74
C THR A 90 32.76 4.21 20.79
N ALA A 91 33.34 3.27 20.05
CA ALA A 91 34.78 3.20 19.80
C ALA A 91 35.15 4.03 18.56
N LYS A 92 36.31 4.72 18.60
CA LYS A 92 36.95 5.51 17.52
C LYS A 92 37.27 4.68 16.25
N SER A 93 36.28 3.99 15.71
CA SER A 93 36.33 3.17 14.51
C SER A 93 35.50 3.86 13.44
N VAL A 94 36.16 4.18 12.33
CA VAL A 94 35.71 5.10 11.26
C VAL A 94 34.60 4.50 10.37
N ARG A 95 34.05 3.33 10.70
CA ARG A 95 33.05 2.66 9.87
C ARG A 95 31.70 2.63 10.56
N SER A 96 30.81 3.56 10.20
CA SER A 96 29.40 3.48 10.57
C SER A 96 28.80 2.21 9.94
N SER A 97 28.42 1.24 10.76
CA SER A 97 27.64 0.10 10.30
C SER A 97 26.17 0.49 10.23
N LYS A 98 25.48 0.08 9.17
CA LYS A 98 24.04 0.30 8.99
C LYS A 98 23.31 -0.90 9.59
N GLU A 99 22.58 -0.69 10.66
CA GLU A 99 21.87 -1.71 11.42
C GLU A 99 20.39 -1.76 11.00
N PHE A 100 19.84 -2.98 10.85
CA PHE A 100 18.45 -3.20 10.49
C PHE A 100 17.59 -3.38 11.76
N ASP A 101 16.66 -2.46 11.98
CA ASP A 101 15.66 -2.56 13.05
C ASP A 101 14.53 -3.50 12.62
N SER A 102 14.72 -4.79 12.90
CA SER A 102 13.74 -5.81 12.56
C SER A 102 12.42 -5.67 13.32
N ASP A 103 12.46 -5.13 14.53
CA ASP A 103 11.28 -5.05 15.39
C ASP A 103 10.36 -3.94 14.91
N ALA A 104 10.91 -2.80 14.48
CA ALA A 104 10.14 -1.76 13.80
C ALA A 104 9.57 -2.25 12.47
N PHE A 105 10.33 -3.03 11.70
CA PHE A 105 9.86 -3.63 10.45
C PHE A 105 8.65 -4.54 10.69
N LEU A 106 8.76 -5.50 11.62
CA LEU A 106 7.68 -6.45 11.93
C LEU A 106 6.44 -5.75 12.50
N ARG A 107 6.62 -4.74 13.37
CA ARG A 107 5.50 -3.90 13.85
C ARG A 107 4.78 -3.21 12.71
N ARG A 108 5.51 -2.71 11.70
CA ARG A 108 4.89 -2.09 10.51
C ARG A 108 4.11 -3.11 9.68
N VAL A 109 4.64 -4.31 9.50
CA VAL A 109 3.96 -5.41 8.80
C VAL A 109 2.67 -5.79 9.52
N ALA A 110 2.71 -5.95 10.84
CA ALA A 110 1.55 -6.27 11.67
C ALA A 110 0.45 -5.20 11.51
N ALA A 111 0.79 -3.92 11.68
CA ALA A 111 -0.15 -2.82 11.56
C ALA A 111 -0.87 -2.77 10.20
N LEU A 112 -0.16 -3.05 9.11
CA LEU A 112 -0.74 -3.08 7.76
C LEU A 112 -1.56 -4.34 7.49
N THR A 113 -1.25 -5.44 8.15
CA THR A 113 -2.01 -6.69 8.06
C THR A 113 -3.33 -6.58 8.84
N GLU A 114 -3.29 -6.05 10.07
CA GLU A 114 -4.46 -5.86 10.93
C GLU A 114 -5.44 -4.82 10.37
N SER A 115 -4.94 -3.70 9.86
CA SER A 115 -5.77 -2.64 9.24
C SER A 115 -6.62 -3.19 8.08
N ARG A 116 -6.09 -4.17 7.35
CA ARG A 116 -6.81 -4.86 6.28
C ARG A 116 -7.91 -5.76 6.85
N THR A 117 -7.61 -6.56 7.87
CA THR A 117 -8.61 -7.41 8.54
C THR A 117 -9.76 -6.56 9.09
N GLY A 118 -9.46 -5.43 9.72
CA GLY A 118 -10.47 -4.48 10.20
C GLY A 118 -11.31 -3.87 9.09
N ARG A 119 -10.71 -3.49 7.95
CA ARG A 119 -11.44 -2.94 6.80
C ARG A 119 -12.33 -4.00 6.13
N ILE A 120 -11.85 -5.23 5.97
CA ILE A 120 -12.65 -6.34 5.41
C ILE A 120 -13.83 -6.64 6.35
N ALA A 121 -13.59 -6.72 7.66
CA ALA A 121 -14.65 -6.94 8.64
C ALA A 121 -15.69 -5.80 8.65
N ALA A 122 -15.25 -4.54 8.57
CA ALA A 122 -16.16 -3.39 8.50
C ALA A 122 -17.01 -3.39 7.21
N VAL A 123 -16.43 -3.79 6.07
CA VAL A 123 -17.16 -3.92 4.80
C VAL A 123 -18.11 -5.12 4.83
N GLN A 124 -17.72 -6.24 5.44
CA GLN A 124 -18.57 -7.45 5.55
C GLN A 124 -19.69 -7.30 6.58
N ARG A 125 -19.53 -6.45 7.60
CA ARG A 125 -20.58 -6.14 8.59
C ARG A 125 -21.69 -5.24 8.03
N ALA A 126 -21.54 -4.74 6.82
CA ALA A 126 -22.62 -4.13 6.05
C ALA A 126 -23.06 -5.12 4.96
N PRO A 127 -24.00 -6.02 5.27
CA PRO A 127 -25.32 -5.81 4.70
C PRO A 127 -26.51 -6.17 5.62
N ALA A 128 -27.54 -5.32 5.50
CA ALA A 128 -28.98 -5.48 5.77
C ALA A 128 -29.48 -5.78 7.19
N ALA A 129 -30.03 -4.74 7.83
CA ALA A 129 -31.36 -4.82 8.45
C ALA A 129 -32.04 -3.43 8.48
N ASN A 130 -33.06 -3.31 7.62
CA ASN A 130 -34.31 -2.55 7.77
C ASN A 130 -34.41 -1.10 7.27
N GLU A 131 -35.23 -1.01 6.22
CA GLU A 131 -36.07 0.09 5.74
C GLU A 131 -36.42 1.15 6.79
N THR A 132 -36.22 2.43 6.43
CA THR A 132 -37.34 3.35 6.16
C THR A 132 -36.81 4.64 5.52
N VAL A 133 -37.46 4.99 4.41
CA VAL A 133 -37.63 6.30 3.79
C VAL A 133 -36.93 7.47 4.50
N THR A 134 -35.99 8.14 3.83
CA THR A 134 -35.98 9.61 3.69
C THR A 134 -34.90 10.06 2.70
N ALA A 135 -35.35 10.86 1.74
CA ALA A 135 -34.50 11.58 0.80
C ALA A 135 -33.57 12.56 1.55
N GLY A 136 -32.30 12.63 1.15
CA GLY A 136 -31.37 13.56 1.80
C GLY A 136 -29.95 13.48 1.27
N THR A 137 -29.74 14.02 0.06
CA THR A 137 -28.47 14.62 -0.42
C THR A 137 -27.18 13.85 -0.14
N ALA A 138 -26.76 13.07 -1.13
CA ALA A 138 -25.42 12.50 -1.24
C ALA A 138 -24.34 13.60 -1.11
N LYS A 139 -23.62 13.59 0.01
CA LYS A 139 -22.44 14.43 0.22
C LYS A 139 -21.25 13.79 -0.52
N ALA A 140 -21.22 14.00 -1.83
CA ALA A 140 -20.13 13.57 -2.69
C ALA A 140 -18.81 14.25 -2.28
N SER A 141 -17.77 13.43 -2.23
CA SER A 141 -16.40 13.71 -1.83
C SER A 141 -15.78 14.88 -2.60
N ARG A 142 -15.47 15.98 -1.89
CA ARG A 142 -14.90 17.26 -2.38
C ARG A 142 -13.41 17.18 -2.77
N TRP A 143 -13.03 16.29 -3.69
CA TRP A 143 -11.62 16.15 -4.12
C TRP A 143 -11.36 16.48 -5.60
N ARG A 144 -12.23 17.25 -6.26
CA ARG A 144 -11.98 17.72 -7.64
C ARG A 144 -12.50 19.13 -7.88
N ALA A 145 -11.63 20.13 -7.75
CA ALA A 145 -11.80 21.43 -8.41
C ALA A 145 -10.49 22.24 -8.35
N ALA A 146 -9.60 22.05 -9.33
CA ALA A 146 -8.55 23.03 -9.63
C ALA A 146 -7.96 22.81 -11.04
N THR A 147 -8.78 22.91 -12.09
CA THR A 147 -8.29 23.10 -13.48
C THR A 147 -9.41 23.67 -14.35
N SER A 148 -9.43 24.99 -14.55
CA SER A 148 -9.74 25.68 -15.82
C SER A 148 -10.03 27.16 -15.59
N LEU A 149 -9.01 28.01 -15.56
CA LEU A 149 -9.20 29.45 -15.76
C LEU A 149 -8.04 30.04 -16.56
N LEU A 150 -7.78 29.48 -17.73
CA LEU A 150 -7.08 30.19 -18.80
C LEU A 150 -7.65 29.66 -20.11
N LEU A 151 -8.64 30.37 -20.66
CA LEU A 151 -8.92 30.58 -22.08
C LEU A 151 -10.37 31.07 -22.26
N SER A 152 -10.49 32.14 -23.05
CA SER A 152 -11.72 32.67 -23.66
C SER A 152 -12.56 33.67 -22.84
N ARG A 153 -12.34 34.97 -23.11
CA ARG A 153 -13.39 35.77 -23.75
C ARG A 153 -12.79 36.82 -24.68
N ARG A 154 -13.40 36.86 -25.85
CA ARG A 154 -13.05 37.51 -27.11
C ARG A 154 -13.74 38.88 -27.19
N ALA A 155 -13.15 39.75 -28.00
CA ALA A 155 -13.64 41.01 -28.56
C ALA A 155 -15.17 41.18 -28.69
N THR A 156 -15.67 42.41 -28.45
CA THR A 156 -16.07 43.44 -29.44
C THR A 156 -16.90 44.53 -28.73
N SER A 157 -16.60 45.81 -28.96
CA SER A 157 -17.58 46.90 -28.78
C SER A 157 -17.52 47.82 -29.98
N SER A 158 -18.55 47.71 -30.81
CA SER A 158 -18.84 48.56 -31.96
C SER A 158 -19.52 49.85 -31.51
N ALA A 159 -19.12 50.95 -32.17
CA ALA A 159 -19.83 52.20 -32.49
C ALA A 159 -21.02 52.69 -31.63
N GLU A 160 -20.95 53.98 -31.24
CA GLU A 160 -22.08 54.91 -31.41
C GLU A 160 -21.57 56.36 -31.57
N ARG A 161 -22.25 57.13 -32.44
CA ARG A 161 -22.01 58.53 -32.87
C ARG A 161 -22.61 59.54 -31.88
N ALA A 162 -22.17 60.81 -31.90
CA ALA A 162 -22.93 61.96 -32.45
C ALA A 162 -22.36 63.33 -32.03
N ASP A 163 -22.40 64.24 -33.02
CA ASP A 163 -22.31 65.73 -33.05
C ASP A 163 -21.15 66.48 -32.36
#